data_AF-A0A960FNF9-F1
#
_entry.id   AF-A0A960FNF9-F1
#
_cell.length_a   1.000
_cell.length_b   1.000
_cell.length_c   1.000
_cell.angle_alpha   90.00
_cell.angle_beta   90.00
_cell.angle_gamma   90.00
#
_symmetry.space_group_name_H-M   'P 1'
#
loop_
_entity.id
_entity.type
_entity.pdbx_description
1 polymer ?
#
loop_
_entity_poly.entity_id
_entity_poly.type
_entity_poly.pdbx_seq_one_letter_code
_entity_poly.pdbx_strand_id
1 'polypeptide(L)'
;MLDHPTEWEKAESSGADAYTHMVTTLTTAGMFTPPVPAHLVASLNGVDWAWGTTTALEPFAVYFDAFAVLGECLDPAFGDFWLYGHRGHGVNSYGLGMLTRVGTLLVAQQHAHGGGYMLEDTVTPINQANQSWSHLLRGIRRSKGPATRAVLFSDYRGYASIISNDPDHSEYVIDADHEHLPEGWSYLYSYDGFNDERASHGLDNLRESGIWHLELAAHHLWRLLHPGEDNSPYRRARAR
;
A
#
# COMPACT_ATOMS: atom_id res chain seq x y z
N MET A 1 -22.24 7.44 5.91
CA MET A 1 -22.08 7.74 4.47
C MET A 1 -22.36 9.22 4.28
N LEU A 2 -21.30 10.01 4.09
CA LEU A 2 -21.43 11.41 3.68
C LEU A 2 -21.70 11.42 2.18
N ASP A 3 -22.76 12.13 1.78
CA ASP A 3 -23.30 12.22 0.43
C ASP A 3 -22.48 13.22 -0.41
N HIS A 4 -21.16 12.99 -0.50
CA HIS A 4 -20.30 13.71 -1.44
C HIS A 4 -20.33 12.93 -2.76
N PRO A 5 -20.68 13.55 -3.91
CA PRO A 5 -20.55 12.89 -5.19
C PRO A 5 -19.10 12.45 -5.33
N THR A 6 -18.89 11.16 -5.53
CA THR A 6 -17.54 10.62 -5.61
C THR A 6 -16.86 11.24 -6.82
N GLU A 7 -15.58 11.62 -6.71
CA GLU A 7 -14.88 12.29 -7.83
C GLU A 7 -14.88 11.44 -9.10
N TRP A 8 -15.16 10.14 -8.97
CA TRP A 8 -15.35 9.19 -10.08
C TRP A 8 -16.48 9.57 -11.04
N GLU A 9 -17.48 10.34 -10.63
CA GLU A 9 -18.49 10.87 -11.54
C GLU A 9 -17.88 11.78 -12.63
N LYS A 10 -16.66 12.28 -12.40
CA LYS A 10 -15.87 13.09 -13.33
C LYS A 10 -14.80 12.26 -14.06
N ALA A 11 -14.91 10.93 -14.08
CA ALA A 11 -13.93 10.08 -14.74
C ALA A 11 -13.68 10.53 -16.19
N GLU A 12 -12.41 10.76 -16.51
CA GLU A 12 -11.95 11.25 -17.81
C GLU A 12 -11.59 10.09 -18.74
N SER A 13 -11.39 8.91 -18.17
CA SER A 13 -10.98 7.70 -18.88
C SER A 13 -11.47 6.44 -18.16
N SER A 14 -11.64 5.33 -18.90
CA SER A 14 -12.03 4.03 -18.33
C SER A 14 -11.33 2.85 -19.02
N GLY A 15 -11.32 1.69 -18.36
CA GLY A 15 -10.73 0.44 -18.84
C GLY A 15 -9.29 0.60 -19.32
N ALA A 16 -9.03 0.17 -20.56
CA ALA A 16 -7.71 0.23 -21.18
C ALA A 16 -7.22 1.68 -21.40
N ASP A 17 -8.12 2.64 -21.61
CA ASP A 17 -7.76 4.04 -21.78
C ASP A 17 -7.30 4.64 -20.44
N ALA A 18 -8.00 4.33 -19.33
CA ALA A 18 -7.56 4.71 -17.99
C ALA A 18 -6.20 4.11 -17.63
N TYR A 19 -5.99 2.83 -17.98
CA TYR A 19 -4.71 2.17 -17.76
C TYR A 19 -3.59 2.83 -18.56
N THR A 20 -3.84 3.16 -19.82
CA THR A 20 -2.87 3.84 -20.69
C THR A 20 -2.55 5.24 -20.15
N HIS A 21 -3.58 5.99 -19.74
CA HIS A 21 -3.43 7.31 -19.12
C HIS A 21 -2.54 7.24 -17.86
N MET A 22 -2.78 6.26 -16.99
CA MET A 22 -1.96 6.02 -15.79
C MET A 22 -0.50 5.72 -16.16
N VAL A 23 -0.26 4.77 -17.06
CA VAL A 23 1.09 4.38 -17.47
C VAL A 23 1.84 5.57 -18.05
N THR A 24 1.21 6.34 -18.94
CA THR A 24 1.81 7.53 -19.53
C THR A 24 2.14 8.56 -18.47
N THR A 25 1.19 8.90 -17.59
CA THR A 25 1.36 9.91 -16.54
C THR A 25 2.52 9.56 -15.62
N LEU A 26 2.55 8.33 -15.09
CA LEU A 26 3.59 7.88 -14.17
C LEU A 26 4.96 7.77 -14.85
N THR A 27 5.02 7.26 -16.08
CA THR A 27 6.29 7.15 -16.82
C THR A 27 6.87 8.53 -17.11
N THR A 28 6.03 9.50 -17.50
CA THR A 28 6.45 10.90 -17.68
C THR A 28 6.98 11.51 -16.38
N ALA A 29 6.44 11.11 -15.23
CA ALA A 29 6.93 11.50 -13.91
C ALA A 29 8.18 10.71 -13.44
N GLY A 30 8.74 9.83 -14.27
CA GLY A 30 9.90 8.99 -13.92
C GLY A 30 9.59 7.81 -13.00
N MET A 31 8.30 7.49 -12.83
CA MET A 31 7.84 6.43 -11.96
C MET A 31 7.54 5.13 -12.71
N PHE A 32 7.81 4.01 -12.05
CA PHE A 32 7.30 2.71 -12.48
C PHE A 32 5.83 2.60 -12.16
N THR A 33 5.08 2.04 -13.11
CA THR A 33 3.66 1.76 -12.90
C THR A 33 3.49 0.75 -11.76
N PRO A 34 2.64 1.05 -10.76
CA PRO A 34 2.25 0.07 -9.75
C PRO A 34 1.55 -1.14 -10.41
N PRO A 35 1.65 -2.34 -9.82
CA PRO A 35 1.05 -3.54 -10.38
C PRO A 35 -0.49 -3.50 -10.30
N VAL A 36 -1.16 -3.38 -11.46
CA VAL A 36 -2.61 -3.58 -11.58
C VAL A 36 -2.88 -5.06 -11.88
N PRO A 37 -3.68 -5.78 -11.06
CA PRO A 37 -4.09 -7.14 -11.37
C PRO A 37 -4.81 -7.22 -12.72
N ALA A 38 -4.40 -8.16 -13.57
CA ALA A 38 -4.87 -8.23 -14.96
C ALA A 38 -6.40 -8.31 -15.10
N HIS A 39 -7.08 -8.99 -14.18
CA HIS A 39 -8.54 -9.12 -14.17
C HIS A 39 -9.28 -7.84 -13.76
N LEU A 40 -8.58 -6.84 -13.21
CA LEU A 40 -9.15 -5.56 -12.78
C LEU A 40 -8.92 -4.43 -13.79
N VAL A 41 -8.05 -4.60 -14.78
CA VAL A 41 -7.75 -3.55 -15.77
C VAL A 41 -9.00 -3.07 -16.50
N ALA A 42 -9.92 -3.99 -16.81
CA ALA A 42 -11.15 -3.66 -17.53
C ALA A 42 -12.13 -2.77 -16.73
N SER A 43 -12.03 -2.75 -15.40
CA SER A 43 -12.88 -1.93 -14.52
C SER A 43 -12.21 -0.65 -14.02
N LEU A 44 -10.99 -0.37 -14.48
CA LEU A 44 -10.25 0.82 -14.06
C LEU A 44 -10.94 2.10 -14.55
N ASN A 45 -11.04 3.09 -13.70
CA ASN A 45 -11.44 4.45 -14.00
C ASN A 45 -10.29 5.39 -13.68
N GLY A 46 -10.17 6.50 -14.41
CA GLY A 46 -9.16 7.51 -14.18
C GLY A 46 -9.79 8.90 -14.08
N VAL A 47 -9.39 9.66 -13.07
CA VAL A 47 -9.72 11.07 -12.89
C VAL A 47 -8.47 11.79 -12.40
N ASP A 48 -7.98 12.77 -13.16
CA ASP A 48 -6.77 13.51 -12.80
C ASP A 48 -5.58 12.55 -12.50
N TRP A 49 -4.92 12.67 -11.35
CA TRP A 49 -3.87 11.76 -10.86
C TRP A 49 -4.40 10.65 -9.95
N ALA A 50 -5.62 10.17 -10.19
CA ALA A 50 -6.19 9.04 -9.48
C ALA A 50 -6.77 7.99 -10.43
N TRP A 51 -6.52 6.74 -10.11
CA TRP A 51 -6.96 5.58 -10.87
C TRP A 51 -7.49 4.50 -9.93
N GLY A 52 -8.65 3.93 -10.25
CA GLY A 52 -9.37 3.06 -9.33
C GLY A 52 -10.34 2.10 -10.02
N THR A 53 -10.49 0.91 -9.48
CA THR A 53 -11.38 -0.13 -10.05
C THR A 53 -12.70 -0.24 -9.32
N THR A 54 -12.91 0.58 -8.30
CA THR A 54 -14.13 0.68 -7.51
C THR A 54 -14.48 2.15 -7.32
N THR A 55 -15.76 2.47 -7.37
CA THR A 55 -16.30 3.79 -7.05
C THR A 55 -16.79 3.89 -5.61
N ALA A 56 -16.78 2.78 -4.87
CA ALA A 56 -17.21 2.73 -3.47
C ALA A 56 -16.22 3.42 -2.51
N LEU A 57 -14.98 3.63 -2.96
CA LEU A 57 -13.94 4.32 -2.22
C LEU A 57 -13.57 5.59 -2.97
N GLU A 58 -13.52 6.72 -2.26
CA GLU A 58 -13.05 7.97 -2.82
C GLU A 58 -11.58 7.86 -3.24
N PRO A 59 -11.14 8.57 -4.28
CA PRO A 59 -9.71 8.70 -4.60
C PRO A 59 -8.86 9.11 -3.40
N PHE A 60 -9.41 9.93 -2.49
CA PHE A 60 -8.71 10.41 -1.30
C PHE A 60 -8.44 9.31 -0.24
N ALA A 61 -9.15 8.18 -0.31
CA ALA A 61 -9.00 7.07 0.63
C ALA A 61 -7.57 6.51 0.68
N VAL A 62 -6.78 6.70 -0.38
CA VAL A 62 -5.38 6.24 -0.43
C VAL A 62 -4.40 7.13 0.39
N TYR A 63 -4.79 8.33 0.82
CA TYR A 63 -3.87 9.35 1.38
C TYR A 63 -3.97 9.58 2.90
N PHE A 64 -5.15 9.80 3.49
CA PHE A 64 -5.29 9.99 4.96
C PHE A 64 -6.06 8.88 5.64
N ASP A 65 -7.02 8.31 4.92
CA ASP A 65 -8.11 7.53 5.47
C ASP A 65 -7.98 6.04 5.19
N ALA A 66 -6.80 5.57 4.76
CA ALA A 66 -6.60 4.14 4.52
C ALA A 66 -6.98 3.31 5.76
N PHE A 67 -6.75 3.84 6.97
CA PHE A 67 -7.24 3.26 8.23
C PHE A 67 -8.75 3.41 8.43
N ALA A 68 -9.33 4.56 8.08
CA ALA A 68 -10.76 4.80 8.22
C ALA A 68 -11.60 3.91 7.28
N VAL A 69 -11.07 3.57 6.10
CA VAL A 69 -11.69 2.63 5.15
C VAL A 69 -11.18 1.20 5.34
N LEU A 70 -10.26 0.96 6.27
CA LEU A 70 -9.61 -0.34 6.42
C LEU A 70 -10.63 -1.43 6.74
N GLY A 71 -11.60 -1.16 7.62
CA GLY A 71 -12.65 -2.12 7.96
C GLY A 71 -13.43 -2.59 6.74
N GLU A 72 -13.84 -1.66 5.86
CA GLU A 72 -14.55 -1.97 4.61
C GLU A 72 -13.65 -2.77 3.65
N CYS A 73 -12.39 -2.35 3.51
CA CYS A 73 -11.45 -3.00 2.61
C CYS A 73 -11.04 -4.40 3.09
N LEU A 74 -11.08 -4.64 4.41
CA LEU A 74 -10.79 -5.92 5.03
C LEU A 74 -11.96 -6.90 4.94
N ASP A 75 -13.18 -6.45 4.68
CA ASP A 75 -14.35 -7.31 4.44
C ASP A 75 -14.18 -8.13 3.14
N PRO A 76 -14.13 -9.48 3.21
CA PRO A 76 -14.08 -10.31 2.00
C PRO A 76 -15.21 -10.08 1.01
N ALA A 77 -16.38 -9.58 1.46
CA ALA A 77 -17.50 -9.24 0.60
C ALA A 77 -17.23 -8.03 -0.30
N PHE A 78 -16.26 -7.16 0.06
CA PHE A 78 -15.86 -6.02 -0.76
C PHE A 78 -15.22 -6.46 -2.10
N GLY A 79 -14.59 -7.64 -2.11
CA GLY A 79 -14.00 -8.22 -3.31
C GLY A 79 -12.66 -7.62 -3.70
N ASP A 80 -12.14 -8.04 -4.86
CA ASP A 80 -10.87 -7.54 -5.39
C ASP A 80 -11.04 -6.11 -5.90
N PHE A 81 -10.12 -5.24 -5.53
CA PHE A 81 -10.08 -3.87 -6.02
C PHE A 81 -8.65 -3.35 -6.06
N TRP A 82 -8.47 -2.25 -6.78
CA TRP A 82 -7.20 -1.57 -6.90
C TRP A 82 -7.43 -0.07 -7.01
N LEU A 83 -6.69 0.71 -6.24
CA LEU A 83 -6.72 2.16 -6.20
C LEU A 83 -5.29 2.70 -6.10
N TYR A 84 -5.02 3.76 -6.83
CA TYR A 84 -3.78 4.50 -6.76
C TYR A 84 -4.06 5.96 -7.03
N GLY A 85 -3.49 6.85 -6.24
CA GLY A 85 -3.80 8.26 -6.39
C GLY A 85 -2.80 9.17 -5.73
N HIS A 86 -2.64 10.35 -6.33
CA HIS A 86 -1.90 11.46 -5.77
C HIS A 86 -2.86 12.44 -5.12
N ARG A 87 -2.79 12.57 -3.81
CA ARG A 87 -3.62 13.54 -3.08
C ARG A 87 -2.88 14.09 -1.87
N GLY A 88 -3.38 15.23 -1.40
CA GLY A 88 -2.74 16.04 -0.37
C GLY A 88 -3.73 16.90 0.39
N HIS A 89 -3.34 17.42 1.55
CA HIS A 89 -4.09 18.46 2.26
C HIS A 89 -3.41 19.82 2.06
N GLY A 90 -3.86 20.55 1.05
CA GLY A 90 -3.32 21.87 0.72
C GLY A 90 -1.94 21.84 0.08
N VAL A 91 -1.31 23.01 -0.02
CA VAL A 91 -0.14 23.25 -0.89
C VAL A 91 1.14 22.50 -0.46
N ASN A 92 1.23 22.06 0.80
CA ASN A 92 2.50 21.57 1.36
C ASN A 92 2.58 20.07 1.63
N SER A 93 1.46 19.36 1.65
CA SER A 93 1.42 17.95 2.07
C SER A 93 0.74 17.13 1.00
N TYR A 94 1.50 16.60 0.05
CA TYR A 94 0.99 15.67 -0.96
C TYR A 94 1.68 14.32 -0.82
N GLY A 95 0.94 13.27 -1.15
CA GLY A 95 1.47 11.93 -1.22
C GLY A 95 0.82 11.11 -2.32
N LEU A 96 1.50 10.04 -2.66
CA LEU A 96 1.07 9.04 -3.61
C LEU A 96 0.74 7.77 -2.84
N GLY A 97 -0.51 7.33 -2.93
CA GLY A 97 -0.99 6.17 -2.21
C GLY A 97 -1.41 5.05 -3.16
N MET A 98 -1.25 3.80 -2.71
CA MET A 98 -1.87 2.62 -3.29
C MET A 98 -2.72 1.92 -2.24
N LEU A 99 -3.93 1.53 -2.60
CA LEU A 99 -4.78 0.65 -1.79
C LEU A 99 -5.33 -0.44 -2.71
N THR A 100 -5.01 -1.70 -2.42
CA THR A 100 -5.41 -2.82 -3.28
C THR A 100 -5.76 -4.03 -2.45
N ARG A 101 -6.74 -4.79 -2.92
CA ARG A 101 -7.07 -6.12 -2.41
C ARG A 101 -7.07 -7.11 -3.56
N VAL A 102 -6.33 -8.21 -3.37
CA VAL A 102 -6.29 -9.34 -4.28
C VAL A 102 -6.46 -10.64 -3.49
N GLY A 103 -7.65 -11.22 -3.56
CA GLY A 103 -8.09 -12.35 -2.75
C GLY A 103 -8.07 -12.00 -1.26
N THR A 104 -7.13 -12.60 -0.55
CA THR A 104 -6.96 -12.44 0.89
C THR A 104 -5.77 -11.56 1.27
N LEU A 105 -5.12 -10.91 0.30
CA LEU A 105 -4.13 -9.90 0.59
C LEU A 105 -4.71 -8.51 0.36
N LEU A 106 -4.58 -7.64 1.36
CA LEU A 106 -4.69 -6.20 1.23
C LEU A 106 -3.31 -5.55 1.31
N VAL A 107 -3.08 -4.51 0.50
CA VAL A 107 -1.89 -3.66 0.58
C VAL A 107 -2.36 -2.21 0.62
N ALA A 108 -1.94 -1.48 1.64
CA ALA A 108 -2.05 -0.04 1.75
C ALA A 108 -0.62 0.54 1.83
N GLN A 109 -0.27 1.43 0.92
CA GLN A 109 1.05 2.01 0.79
C GLN A 109 0.91 3.51 0.56
N GLN A 110 1.80 4.29 1.15
CA GLN A 110 1.85 5.73 0.97
C GLN A 110 3.28 6.22 0.85
N HIS A 111 3.47 7.18 -0.06
CA HIS A 111 4.75 7.85 -0.29
C HIS A 111 4.59 9.35 -0.28
N ALA A 112 5.58 10.07 0.22
CA ALA A 112 5.66 11.51 -0.01
C ALA A 112 5.88 11.76 -1.51
N HIS A 113 5.00 12.57 -2.11
CA HIS A 113 5.13 12.98 -3.50
C HIS A 113 4.41 14.30 -3.72
N GLY A 114 5.13 15.35 -4.14
CA GLY A 114 4.65 16.73 -4.23
C GLY A 114 4.60 17.49 -2.88
N GLY A 115 4.49 18.82 -2.97
CA GLY A 115 4.39 19.71 -1.79
C GLY A 115 5.72 20.34 -1.35
N GLY A 116 5.62 21.25 -0.38
CA GLY A 116 6.74 22.07 0.10
C GLY A 116 7.69 21.38 1.09
N TYR A 117 7.31 20.23 1.65
CA TYR A 117 8.12 19.46 2.61
C TYR A 117 8.94 18.32 1.96
N MET A 118 9.14 18.40 0.65
CA MET A 118 9.69 17.31 -0.13
C MET A 118 11.22 17.22 -0.01
N LEU A 119 11.70 15.99 0.14
CA LEU A 119 13.12 15.63 -0.03
C LEU A 119 13.51 15.69 -1.51
N GLU A 120 14.82 15.77 -1.79
CA GLU A 120 15.34 15.89 -3.16
C GLU A 120 15.02 14.69 -4.06
N ASP A 121 14.84 13.48 -3.49
CA ASP A 121 14.50 12.27 -4.24
C ASP A 121 13.26 11.59 -3.67
N THR A 122 12.13 11.72 -4.35
CA THR A 122 10.88 11.02 -3.97
C THR A 122 10.46 9.94 -4.96
N VAL A 123 11.17 9.78 -6.07
CA VAL A 123 10.82 8.83 -7.13
C VAL A 123 11.46 7.46 -6.87
N THR A 124 12.70 7.41 -6.40
CA THR A 124 13.36 6.14 -6.05
C THR A 124 12.60 5.27 -5.04
N PRO A 125 12.08 5.79 -3.90
CA PRO A 125 11.39 4.96 -2.91
C PRO A 125 10.04 4.45 -3.44
N ILE A 126 9.31 5.28 -4.20
CA ILE A 126 8.09 4.89 -4.92
C ILE A 126 8.40 3.74 -5.88
N ASN A 127 9.46 3.85 -6.66
CA ASN A 127 9.86 2.84 -7.63
C ASN A 127 10.27 1.52 -6.97
N GLN A 128 11.01 1.58 -5.87
CA GLN A 128 11.38 0.40 -5.08
C GLN A 128 10.15 -0.30 -4.51
N ALA A 129 9.20 0.46 -3.96
CA ALA A 129 7.96 -0.09 -3.45
C ALA A 129 7.11 -0.71 -4.57
N ASN A 130 6.90 -0.01 -5.69
CA ASN A 130 6.14 -0.52 -6.84
C ASN A 130 6.74 -1.81 -7.41
N GLN A 131 8.08 -1.93 -7.43
CA GLN A 131 8.77 -3.17 -7.80
C GLN A 131 8.52 -4.30 -6.81
N SER A 132 8.68 -4.04 -5.50
CA SER A 132 8.41 -5.02 -4.45
C SER A 132 6.98 -5.53 -4.54
N TRP A 133 6.00 -4.66 -4.67
CA TRP A 133 4.60 -5.09 -4.83
C TRP A 133 4.36 -5.85 -6.11
N SER A 134 5.03 -5.48 -7.22
CA SER A 134 4.92 -6.23 -8.47
C SER A 134 5.37 -7.68 -8.31
N HIS A 135 6.45 -7.92 -7.57
CA HIS A 135 6.90 -9.27 -7.26
C HIS A 135 5.92 -10.01 -6.35
N LEU A 136 5.43 -9.34 -5.30
CA LEU A 136 4.48 -9.93 -4.37
C LEU A 136 3.15 -10.29 -5.05
N LEU A 137 2.50 -9.33 -5.71
CA LEU A 137 1.18 -9.53 -6.32
C LEU A 137 1.19 -10.56 -7.46
N ARG A 138 2.30 -10.69 -8.20
CA ARG A 138 2.47 -11.77 -9.19
C ARG A 138 2.64 -13.14 -8.55
N GLY A 139 3.25 -13.19 -7.37
CA GLY A 139 3.49 -14.42 -6.61
C GLY A 139 2.25 -14.94 -5.89
N ILE A 140 1.27 -14.08 -5.60
CA ILE A 140 0.01 -14.50 -4.96
C ILE A 140 -0.79 -15.34 -5.95
N ARG A 141 -0.53 -16.64 -5.96
CA ARG A 141 -1.56 -17.61 -6.30
C ARG A 141 -2.63 -17.43 -5.24
N ARG A 142 -3.87 -17.07 -5.62
CA ARG A 142 -5.06 -16.96 -4.74
C ARG A 142 -4.85 -17.81 -3.50
N SER A 143 -4.41 -17.20 -2.39
CA SER A 143 -3.96 -18.00 -1.27
C SER A 143 -5.16 -18.79 -0.79
N LYS A 144 -5.01 -20.11 -0.70
CA LYS A 144 -6.09 -20.98 -0.23
C LYS A 144 -6.06 -20.93 1.29
N GLY A 145 -6.63 -19.88 1.85
CA GLY A 145 -6.78 -19.70 3.28
C GLY A 145 -7.91 -18.73 3.56
N PRO A 146 -8.66 -18.90 4.66
CA PRO A 146 -9.70 -17.95 5.06
C PRO A 146 -9.08 -16.63 5.58
N ALA A 147 -7.82 -16.67 6.02
CA ALA A 147 -7.16 -15.54 6.63
C ALA A 147 -6.84 -14.45 5.61
N THR A 148 -7.39 -13.25 5.86
CA THR A 148 -7.00 -12.03 5.19
C THR A 148 -5.80 -11.43 5.92
N ARG A 149 -4.79 -11.03 5.15
CA ARG A 149 -3.60 -10.34 5.62
C ARG A 149 -3.59 -8.95 5.00
N ALA A 150 -3.15 -7.96 5.76
CA ALA A 150 -2.93 -6.62 5.22
C ALA A 150 -1.50 -6.16 5.50
N VAL A 151 -0.89 -5.52 4.51
CA VAL A 151 0.36 -4.77 4.71
C VAL A 151 0.06 -3.30 4.65
N LEU A 152 0.48 -2.57 5.67
CA LEU A 152 0.28 -1.14 5.82
C LEU A 152 1.66 -0.48 5.82
N PHE A 153 1.90 0.43 4.89
CA PHE A 153 3.20 1.06 4.73
C PHE A 153 3.05 2.55 4.45
N SER A 154 3.86 3.37 5.12
CA SER A 154 3.96 4.80 4.83
C SER A 154 5.37 5.29 5.09
N ASP A 155 6.07 5.75 4.06
CA ASP A 155 7.47 6.18 4.21
C ASP A 155 7.61 7.50 4.99
N TYR A 156 6.72 8.46 4.73
CA TYR A 156 6.76 9.78 5.35
C TYR A 156 6.06 9.81 6.71
N ARG A 157 5.23 8.81 7.00
CA ARG A 157 4.74 8.54 8.37
C ARG A 157 5.61 7.52 9.11
N GLY A 158 6.69 7.04 8.49
CA GLY A 158 7.68 6.19 9.13
C GLY A 158 7.18 4.83 9.61
N TYR A 159 6.07 4.28 9.13
CA TYR A 159 5.55 3.01 9.63
C TYR A 159 5.47 1.90 8.57
N ALA A 160 5.63 0.66 9.03
CA ALA A 160 5.42 -0.55 8.26
C ALA A 160 4.83 -1.65 9.14
N SER A 161 3.64 -2.13 8.83
CA SER A 161 2.94 -3.15 9.62
C SER A 161 2.37 -4.25 8.75
N ILE A 162 2.33 -5.46 9.28
CA ILE A 162 1.54 -6.57 8.75
C ILE A 162 0.51 -6.92 9.79
N ILE A 163 -0.76 -6.97 9.39
CA ILE A 163 -1.86 -7.45 10.22
C ILE A 163 -2.54 -8.65 9.59
N SER A 164 -3.18 -9.48 10.41
CA SER A 164 -3.85 -10.69 9.97
C SER A 164 -5.04 -10.99 10.87
N ASN A 165 -6.12 -11.52 10.31
CA ASN A 165 -7.23 -12.11 11.08
C ASN A 165 -7.08 -13.63 11.30
N ASP A 166 -5.88 -14.15 11.07
CA ASP A 166 -5.56 -15.56 11.31
C ASP A 166 -5.47 -15.83 12.82
N PRO A 167 -6.39 -16.63 13.40
CA PRO A 167 -6.38 -16.91 14.83
C PRO A 167 -5.13 -17.70 15.27
N ASP A 168 -4.46 -18.41 14.35
CA ASP A 168 -3.31 -19.26 14.64
C ASP A 168 -1.97 -18.48 14.66
N HIS A 169 -1.99 -17.19 14.35
CA HIS A 169 -0.77 -16.37 14.19
C HIS A 169 -0.62 -15.22 15.22
N SER A 170 -1.20 -15.35 16.41
CA SER A 170 -1.12 -14.34 17.48
C SER A 170 0.27 -14.14 18.13
N GLU A 171 1.34 -14.79 17.64
CA GLU A 171 2.63 -14.88 18.34
C GLU A 171 3.68 -13.83 17.94
N TYR A 172 3.40 -12.91 17.02
CA TYR A 172 4.39 -11.92 16.55
C TYR A 172 3.93 -10.48 16.73
N VAL A 173 3.60 -10.10 17.96
CA VAL A 173 3.36 -8.69 18.31
C VAL A 173 4.69 -8.05 18.67
N ILE A 174 5.21 -7.18 17.80
CA ILE A 174 6.32 -6.28 18.11
C ILE A 174 5.69 -4.91 18.34
N ASP A 175 5.95 -4.37 19.54
CA ASP A 175 5.51 -3.09 20.11
C ASP A 175 4.92 -2.10 19.11
N ALA A 176 3.61 -1.86 19.19
CA ALA A 176 2.93 -0.83 18.41
C ALA A 176 1.93 -0.10 19.29
N ASP A 177 2.23 1.15 19.64
CA ASP A 177 1.29 2.12 20.17
C ASP A 177 0.37 2.63 19.04
N HIS A 178 -0.47 1.76 18.48
CA HIS A 178 -1.42 2.15 17.43
C HIS A 178 -2.85 1.64 17.70
N GLU A 179 -3.79 2.53 17.39
CA GLU A 179 -5.22 2.49 17.66
C GLU A 179 -5.97 1.31 16.99
N HIS A 180 -7.22 1.15 17.42
CA HIS A 180 -8.18 0.07 17.19
C HIS A 180 -8.10 -0.66 15.83
N LEU A 181 -7.37 -1.78 15.79
CA LEU A 181 -7.62 -2.81 14.77
C LEU A 181 -9.06 -3.32 14.90
N PRO A 182 -9.71 -3.74 13.79
CA PRO A 182 -10.99 -4.41 13.87
C PRO A 182 -10.93 -5.65 14.77
N GLU A 183 -12.04 -5.99 15.41
CA GLU A 183 -12.13 -7.20 16.23
C GLU A 183 -11.68 -8.45 15.43
N GLY A 184 -10.83 -9.28 16.06
CA GLY A 184 -10.28 -10.48 15.43
C GLY A 184 -9.01 -10.27 14.59
N TRP A 185 -8.47 -9.06 14.51
CA TRP A 185 -7.20 -8.77 13.83
C TRP A 185 -6.04 -8.60 14.80
N SER A 186 -4.86 -9.08 14.42
CA SER A 186 -3.61 -8.97 15.18
C SER A 186 -2.46 -8.49 14.30
N TYR A 187 -1.49 -7.80 14.90
CA TYR A 187 -0.20 -7.52 14.25
C TYR A 187 0.64 -8.79 14.17
N LEU A 188 1.19 -9.05 12.98
CA LEU A 188 2.26 -10.04 12.75
C LEU A 188 3.64 -9.37 12.71
N TYR A 189 3.66 -8.07 12.48
CA TYR A 189 4.84 -7.24 12.39
C TYR A 189 4.40 -5.78 12.50
N SER A 190 5.13 -4.96 13.23
CA SER A 190 4.97 -3.52 13.20
C SER A 190 6.32 -2.85 13.38
N TYR A 191 6.51 -1.77 12.66
CA TYR A 191 7.59 -0.83 12.80
C TYR A 191 6.99 0.56 12.81
N ASP A 192 7.37 1.37 13.80
CA ASP A 192 7.08 2.78 13.89
C ASP A 192 8.40 3.54 14.08
N GLY A 193 8.87 4.14 13.00
CA GLY A 193 10.11 4.90 12.95
C GLY A 193 10.05 6.20 13.72
N PHE A 194 8.88 6.75 14.05
CA PHE A 194 8.83 7.95 14.91
C PHE A 194 9.20 7.64 16.36
N ASN A 195 8.97 6.40 16.80
CA ASN A 195 9.34 5.91 18.11
C ASN A 195 10.74 5.24 18.12
N ASP A 196 11.37 5.07 16.97
CA ASP A 196 12.73 4.56 16.87
C ASP A 196 13.75 5.67 17.17
N GLU A 197 14.41 5.57 18.33
CA GLU A 197 15.49 6.50 18.73
C GLU A 197 16.58 6.64 17.65
N ARG A 198 16.80 5.61 16.80
CA ARG A 198 17.78 5.66 15.70
C ARG A 198 17.31 6.52 14.52
N ALA A 199 16.01 6.65 14.33
CA ALA A 199 15.41 7.41 13.24
C ALA A 199 15.17 8.90 13.60
N SER A 200 15.35 9.26 14.88
CA SER A 200 15.24 10.63 15.40
C SER A 200 16.22 11.66 14.80
N HIS A 201 17.15 11.24 13.93
CA HIS A 201 18.21 12.07 13.35
C HIS A 201 17.91 12.64 11.94
N GLY A 202 16.68 12.53 11.42
CA GLY A 202 16.26 13.23 10.20
C GLY A 202 15.39 12.38 9.25
N LEU A 203 14.70 13.06 8.32
CA LEU A 203 13.77 12.43 7.37
C LEU A 203 14.44 11.38 6.45
N ASP A 204 15.73 11.53 6.14
CA ASP A 204 16.47 10.57 5.32
C ASP A 204 16.68 9.22 6.05
N ASN A 205 16.91 9.24 7.36
CA ASN A 205 17.06 8.03 8.16
C ASN A 205 15.74 7.28 8.34
N LEU A 206 14.62 8.01 8.48
CA LEU A 206 13.27 7.44 8.48
C LEU A 206 12.94 6.74 7.15
N ARG A 207 13.45 7.27 6.05
CA ARG A 207 13.24 6.69 4.72
C ARG A 207 14.05 5.41 4.50
N GLU A 208 15.34 5.42 4.81
CA GLU A 208 16.19 4.24 4.65
C GLU A 208 15.72 3.08 5.55
N SER A 209 15.35 3.39 6.79
CA SER A 209 14.73 2.42 7.69
C SER A 209 13.39 1.94 7.15
N GLY A 210 12.48 2.85 6.77
CA GLY A 210 11.17 2.51 6.23
C GLY A 210 11.23 1.55 5.03
N ILE A 211 12.10 1.81 4.05
CA ILE A 211 12.25 0.94 2.87
C ILE A 211 12.80 -0.44 3.26
N TRP A 212 13.75 -0.50 4.19
CA TRP A 212 14.22 -1.79 4.72
C TRP A 212 13.09 -2.55 5.42
N HIS A 213 12.29 -1.87 6.24
CA HIS A 213 11.13 -2.45 6.91
C HIS A 213 10.04 -2.89 5.93
N LEU A 214 9.90 -2.22 4.78
CA LEU A 214 9.03 -2.66 3.68
C LEU A 214 9.54 -3.96 3.04
N GLU A 215 10.83 -4.05 2.70
CA GLU A 215 11.40 -5.26 2.13
C GLU A 215 11.31 -6.43 3.13
N LEU A 216 11.52 -6.16 4.42
CA LEU A 216 11.37 -7.13 5.49
C LEU A 216 9.92 -7.59 5.63
N ALA A 217 8.95 -6.66 5.61
CA ALA A 217 7.54 -6.99 5.63
C ALA A 217 7.13 -7.84 4.41
N ALA A 218 7.58 -7.46 3.22
CA ALA A 218 7.35 -8.22 1.99
C ALA A 218 7.99 -9.62 2.05
N HIS A 219 9.16 -9.75 2.68
CA HIS A 219 9.80 -11.03 2.94
C HIS A 219 8.99 -11.91 3.89
N HIS A 220 8.54 -11.38 5.03
CA HIS A 220 7.71 -12.12 5.98
C HIS A 220 6.42 -12.58 5.33
N LEU A 221 5.74 -11.69 4.61
CA LEU A 221 4.52 -12.03 3.91
C LEU A 221 4.76 -13.09 2.82
N TRP A 222 5.86 -13.01 2.08
CA TRP A 222 6.21 -14.05 1.10
C TRP A 222 6.29 -15.44 1.75
N ARG A 223 6.96 -15.55 2.91
CA ARG A 223 7.10 -16.82 3.64
C ARG A 223 5.76 -17.34 4.16
N LEU A 224 4.88 -16.45 4.61
CA LEU A 224 3.53 -16.82 5.04
C LEU A 224 2.69 -17.36 3.87
N LEU A 225 2.86 -16.78 2.68
CA LEU A 225 2.13 -17.19 1.48
C LEU A 225 2.71 -18.45 0.81
N HIS A 226 4.00 -18.74 1.02
CA HIS A 226 4.73 -19.85 0.40
C HIS A 226 5.47 -20.69 1.44
N PRO A 227 4.76 -21.38 2.35
CA PRO A 227 5.39 -22.20 3.36
C PRO A 227 6.24 -23.30 2.70
N GLY A 228 7.53 -23.36 3.05
CA GLY A 228 8.50 -24.31 2.50
C GLY A 228 9.34 -23.79 1.33
N GLU A 229 9.10 -22.57 0.83
CA GLU A 229 9.98 -21.93 -0.16
C GLU A 229 11.04 -21.04 0.50
N ASP A 230 12.30 -21.49 0.54
CA ASP A 230 13.42 -20.73 1.11
C ASP A 230 13.98 -19.63 0.18
N ASN A 231 13.54 -19.59 -1.07
CA ASN A 231 14.03 -18.67 -2.10
C ASN A 231 13.14 -17.43 -2.25
N SER A 232 12.94 -16.67 -1.17
CA SER A 232 12.27 -15.37 -1.26
C SER A 232 13.06 -14.41 -2.18
N PRO A 233 12.40 -13.65 -3.08
CA PRO A 233 13.08 -12.64 -3.90
C PRO A 233 13.64 -11.48 -3.06
N TYR A 234 13.19 -11.32 -1.82
CA TYR A 234 13.57 -10.24 -0.88
C TYR A 234 14.81 -10.56 -0.03
N ARG A 235 15.73 -11.41 -0.51
CA ARG A 235 16.91 -11.86 0.26
C ARG A 235 17.84 -10.75 0.74
N ARG A 236 17.82 -9.58 0.09
CA ARG A 236 18.67 -8.43 0.49
C ARG A 236 18.32 -7.91 1.88
N ALA A 237 17.07 -8.02 2.31
CA ALA A 237 16.63 -7.62 3.66
C ALA A 237 17.36 -8.40 4.78
N ARG A 238 17.93 -9.58 4.46
CA ARG A 238 18.57 -10.49 5.42
C ARG A 238 20.04 -10.17 5.74
N ALA A 239 20.68 -9.30 4.97
CA ALA A 239 22.14 -9.14 4.94
C ALA A 239 22.63 -7.78 5.47
N ARG A 240 21.73 -6.94 6.01
CA ARG A 240 22.03 -5.67 6.66
C ARG A 240 21.63 -5.76 8.12
#